data_AF-A0A7Z9Y634-F1
#
_entry.id   AF-A0A7Z9Y634-F1
#
_cell.length_a   1.000
_cell.length_b   1.000
_cell.length_c   1.000
_cell.angle_alpha   90.00
_cell.angle_beta   90.00
_cell.angle_gamma   90.00
#
_symmetry.space_group_name_H-M   'P 1'
#
loop_
_entity.id
_entity.type
_entity.pdbx_description
1 polymer ?
#
loop_
_entity_poly.entity_id
_entity_poly.type
_entity_poly.pdbx_seq_one_letter_code
_entity_poly.pdbx_strand_id
1 'polypeptide(L)' 'MQNLPLSESTELANPASVFCGEQGGTLELRTNDDGGQYGVCVFDDGSECEEWAFYRGECKPGG' A
#
# COMPACT_ATOMS: atom_id res chain seq x y z
N MET A 1 6.00 -0.97 35.58
CA MET A 1 6.77 -1.63 34.50
C MET A 1 5.73 -2.02 33.44
N GLN A 2 5.56 -1.39 32.29
CA GLN A 2 6.50 -0.64 31.47
C GLN A 2 5.78 0.52 30.77
N ASN A 3 6.32 1.72 30.99
CA ASN A 3 6.10 2.91 30.20
C ASN A 3 7.03 2.78 28.98
N LEU A 4 6.59 2.16 27.89
CA LEU A 4 7.36 2.16 26.65
C LEU A 4 6.92 3.40 25.85
N PRO A 5 7.82 4.35 25.52
CA PRO A 5 7.48 5.34 24.52
C PRO A 5 7.11 4.55 23.26
N LEU A 6 6.01 4.92 22.61
CA LEU A 6 5.79 4.51 21.23
C LEU A 6 7.05 4.96 20.50
N SER A 7 7.93 4.00 20.24
CA SER A 7 9.07 4.22 19.38
C SER A 7 8.47 4.87 18.15
N GLU A 8 8.77 6.14 17.91
CA GLU A 8 8.65 6.72 16.58
C GLU A 8 9.59 5.89 15.72
N SER A 9 9.13 4.71 15.30
CA SER A 9 9.63 4.06 14.12
C SER A 9 9.31 5.05 13.01
N THR A 10 10.27 5.91 12.72
CA THR A 10 10.38 6.56 11.42
C THR A 10 10.71 5.49 10.38
N GLU A 11 9.90 4.42 10.34
CA GLU A 11 9.84 3.55 9.19
C GLU A 11 9.38 4.47 8.07
N LEU A 12 10.32 4.79 7.19
CA LEU A 12 10.05 5.57 6.01
C LEU A 12 8.86 4.90 5.32
N ALA A 13 7.73 5.62 5.25
CA ALA A 13 6.52 5.07 4.66
C ALA A 13 6.86 4.55 3.26
N ASN A 14 6.33 3.38 2.92
CA ASN A 14 6.53 2.82 1.59
C ASN A 14 6.01 3.84 0.55
N PRO A 15 6.85 4.33 -0.38
CA PRO A 15 6.45 5.37 -1.31
C PRO A 15 5.31 4.93 -2.24
N ALA A 16 5.22 3.63 -2.57
CA ALA A 16 4.10 3.11 -3.35
C ALA A 16 2.79 3.15 -2.55
N SER A 17 2.86 2.80 -1.26
CA SER A 17 1.72 2.88 -0.34
C SER A 17 1.23 4.33 -0.16
N VAL A 18 2.15 5.28 0.02
CA VAL A 18 1.83 6.71 0.11
C VAL A 18 1.19 7.19 -1.19
N PHE A 19 1.80 6.85 -2.32
CA PHE A 19 1.31 7.24 -3.64
C PHE A 19 -0.11 6.71 -3.91
N CYS A 20 -0.43 5.48 -3.50
CA CYS A 20 -1.78 4.94 -3.59
C CYS A 20 -2.81 5.88 -2.93
N GLY A 21 -2.54 6.29 -1.69
CA GLY A 21 -3.41 7.21 -0.94
C GLY A 21 -3.48 8.61 -1.54
N GLU A 22 -2.34 9.16 -2.00
CA GLU A 22 -2.29 10.48 -2.66
C GLU A 22 -3.11 10.51 -3.96
N GLN A 23 -3.23 9.37 -4.64
CA GLN A 23 -4.03 9.22 -5.87
C GLN A 23 -5.50 8.87 -5.59
N GLY A 24 -5.92 8.88 -4.32
CA GLY A 24 -7.30 8.60 -3.92
C GLY A 24 -7.65 7.12 -3.83
N GLY A 25 -6.67 6.22 -3.88
CA GLY A 25 -6.88 4.80 -3.65
C GLY A 25 -6.79 4.42 -2.18
N THR A 26 -7.33 3.24 -1.85
CA THR A 26 -7.19 2.60 -0.54
C THR A 26 -6.16 1.49 -0.64
N LEU A 27 -5.14 1.52 0.23
CA LEU A 27 -4.15 0.46 0.31
C LEU A 27 -4.71 -0.73 1.11
N GLU A 28 -4.66 -1.91 0.51
CA GLU A 28 -4.88 -3.20 1.16
C GLU A 28 -3.58 -4.01 1.17
N LEU A 29 -3.19 -4.50 2.35
CA LEU A 29 -2.12 -5.48 2.47
C LEU A 29 -2.73 -6.88 2.33
N ARG A 30 -2.28 -7.63 1.33
CA ARG A 30 -2.73 -9.00 1.05
C ARG A 30 -1.58 -9.97 1.30
N THR A 31 -1.93 -11.19 1.69
CA THR A 31 -0.97 -12.27 1.92
C THR A 31 -1.13 -13.32 0.83
N ASN A 32 -0.03 -13.73 0.19
CA ASN A 32 -0.04 -14.81 -0.79
C ASN A 32 0.03 -16.19 -0.09
N ASP A 33 -0.14 -17.27 -0.85
CA ASP A 33 -0.14 -18.64 -0.31
C ASP A 33 1.18 -19.03 0.39
N ASP A 34 2.29 -18.38 0.01
CA ASP A 34 3.62 -18.59 0.59
C ASP A 34 3.84 -17.76 1.87
N GLY A 35 2.85 -16.98 2.31
CA GLY A 35 2.90 -16.12 3.51
C GLY A 35 3.56 -14.76 3.31
N GLY A 36 4.01 -14.44 2.09
CA GLY A 36 4.51 -13.12 1.72
C GLY A 36 3.39 -12.10 1.60
N GLN A 37 3.66 -10.85 2.02
CA GLN A 37 2.71 -9.74 1.91
C GLN A 37 3.00 -8.86 0.70
N TYR A 38 1.95 -8.32 0.10
CA TYR A 38 2.02 -7.35 -0.98
C TYR A 38 0.91 -6.30 -0.85
N GLY A 39 1.16 -5.09 -1.32
CA GLY A 39 0.19 -4.00 -1.31
C GLY A 39 -0.64 -3.97 -2.59
N VAL A 40 -1.95 -3.76 -2.44
CA VAL A 40 -2.88 -3.52 -3.54
C VAL A 40 -3.57 -2.18 -3.31
N CYS A 41 -3.54 -1.31 -4.31
CA CYS A 41 -4.31 -0.09 -4.35
C CYS A 41 -5.68 -0.37 -4.98
N VAL A 42 -6.75 -0.15 -4.21
CA VAL A 42 -8.15 -0.30 -4.63
C VAL A 42 -8.76 1.07 -4.86
N PHE A 43 -9.38 1.27 -6.02
CA PHE A 43 -9.97 2.55 -6.42
C PHE A 43 -11.51 2.54 -6.32
N ASP A 44 -12.13 3.72 -6.30
CA ASP A 44 -13.59 3.89 -6.16
C ASP A 44 -14.40 3.24 -7.30
N ASP A 45 -13.81 3.08 -8.48
CA ASP A 45 -14.41 2.37 -9.61
C ASP A 45 -14.31 0.85 -9.50
N GLY A 46 -13.70 0.34 -8.42
CA GLY A 46 -13.45 -1.06 -8.14
C GLY A 46 -12.24 -1.65 -8.89
N SER A 47 -11.50 -0.84 -9.66
CA SER A 47 -10.24 -1.29 -10.23
C SER A 47 -9.18 -1.47 -9.15
N GLU A 48 -8.23 -2.37 -9.41
CA GLU A 48 -7.18 -2.72 -8.48
C GLU A 48 -5.83 -2.75 -9.18
N CYS A 49 -4.81 -2.23 -8.51
CA CYS A 49 -3.42 -2.33 -8.95
C CYS A 49 -2.52 -2.78 -7.81
N GLU A 50 -1.55 -3.64 -8.08
CA GLU A 50 -0.44 -3.83 -7.15
C GLU A 50 0.28 -2.47 -6.96
N GLU A 51 0.61 -2.11 -5.71
CA GLU A 51 1.01 -0.75 -5.36
C GLU A 51 2.25 -0.28 -6.13
N TRP A 52 3.22 -1.17 -6.35
CA TRP A 52 4.44 -0.84 -7.07
C TRP A 52 4.25 -0.76 -8.58
N ALA A 53 3.40 -1.63 -9.15
CA ALA A 53 2.98 -1.54 -10.55
C ALA A 53 2.24 -0.22 -10.81
N PHE A 54 1.39 0.23 -9.89
CA PHE A 54 0.74 1.53 -9.98
C PHE A 54 1.75 2.68 -9.88
N TYR A 55 2.63 2.64 -8.88
CA TYR A 55 3.68 3.65 -8.68
C TYR A 55 4.59 3.82 -9.91
N ARG A 56 4.90 2.72 -10.62
CA ARG A 56 5.71 2.74 -11.85
C ARG A 56 4.90 3.04 -13.13
N GLY A 57 3.57 3.17 -13.03
CA GLY A 57 2.69 3.41 -14.18
C GLY A 57 2.47 2.19 -15.08
N GLU A 58 2.81 0.99 -14.60
CA GLU A 58 2.59 -0.30 -15.26
C GLU A 58 1.14 -0.78 -15.09
N CYS A 59 0.44 -0.25 -14.09
CA CYS A 59 -0.98 -0.45 -13.84
C CYS A 59 -1.68 0.91 -13.68
N LYS A 60 -2.95 1.00 -14.07
CA LYS A 60 -3.76 2.22 -13.97
C LYS A 60 -5.18 1.89 -13.50
N PRO A 61 -5.82 2.81 -12.74
CA PRO A 61 -7.25 2.72 -12.47
C PRO A 61 -8.06 2.67 -13.77
N GLY A 62 -9.13 1.89 -13.79
CA GLY A 62 -10.06 1.81 -14.92
C GLY A 62 -9.62 0.97 -16.14
N GLY A 63 -8.39 0.44 -16.14
CA GLY A 63 -7.85 -0.40 -17.23
C GLY A 63 -7.14 0.37 -18.34
#